data_AF-A0A8C2JJM8-F1
#
_entry.id   AF-A0A8C2JJM8-F1
#
_cell.length_a   1.000
_cell.length_b   1.000
_cell.length_c   1.000
_cell.angle_alpha   90.00
_cell.angle_beta   90.00
_cell.angle_gamma   90.00
#
_symmetry.space_group_name_H-M   'P 1'
#
loop_
_entity.id
_entity.type
_entity.pdbx_description
1 polymer ?
#
loop_
_entity_poly.entity_id
_entity_poly.type
_entity_poly.pdbx_seq_one_letter_code
_entity_poly.pdbx_strand_id
1 'polypeptide(L)' 'MLQGEWMIEFFAPWCPACKNLAPTWERFARVAKDVQVQVAKIDVTTSPSLSGRFFVTALPTIYH' A
#
# COMPACT_ATOMS: atom_id res chain seq x y z
N MET A 1 5.64 -13.50 -10.66
CA MET A 1 5.12 -12.21 -11.15
C MET A 1 3.79 -11.95 -10.47
N LEU A 2 3.49 -10.70 -10.11
CA LEU A 2 2.16 -10.33 -9.63
C LEU A 2 1.16 -10.54 -10.80
N GLN A 3 -0.02 -11.06 -10.50
CA GLN A 3 -1.07 -11.38 -11.48
C GLN A 3 -2.36 -10.66 -11.07
N GLY A 4 -3.14 -10.18 -12.04
CA GLY A 4 -4.39 -9.45 -11.79
C GLY A 4 -4.19 -8.00 -11.38
N GLU A 5 -5.28 -7.36 -10.95
CA GLU A 5 -5.31 -5.96 -10.49
C GLU A 5 -4.84 -5.85 -9.03
N TRP A 6 -4.01 -4.85 -8.74
CA TRP A 6 -3.43 -4.63 -7.41
C TRP A 6 -3.61 -3.19 -6.98
N MET A 7 -3.95 -2.95 -5.73
CA MET A 7 -3.82 -1.65 -5.09
C MET A 7 -2.80 -1.76 -3.94
N ILE A 8 -1.79 -0.90 -3.96
CA ILE A 8 -0.63 -0.99 -3.07
C ILE A 8 -0.46 0.33 -2.32
N GLU A 9 -0.45 0.27 -0.98
CA GLU A 9 -0.08 1.40 -0.13
C GLU A 9 1.41 1.29 0.26
N PHE A 10 2.21 2.30 -0.08
CA PHE A 10 3.52 2.51 0.51
C PHE A 10 3.36 3.34 1.78
N PHE A 11 3.78 2.78 2.92
CA PHE A 11 3.62 3.38 4.25
C PHE A 11 4.92 3.33 5.06
N ALA A 12 4.93 4.02 6.20
CA ALA A 12 5.94 3.86 7.25
C ALA A 12 5.29 3.81 8.64
N PRO A 13 5.84 3.04 9.60
CA PRO A 13 5.25 2.89 10.94
C PRO A 13 5.29 4.16 11.78
N TRP A 14 6.13 5.13 11.43
CA TRP A 14 6.24 6.43 12.11
C TRP A 14 5.37 7.52 11.47
N CYS A 15 4.78 7.27 10.29
CA CYS A 15 3.99 8.23 9.54
C CYS A 15 2.56 8.39 10.13
N PRO A 16 2.17 9.56 10.67
CA PRO A 16 0.85 9.74 11.29
C PRO A 16 -0.31 9.61 10.30
N ALA A 17 -0.17 10.16 9.09
CA ALA A 17 -1.18 10.03 8.04
C ALA A 17 -1.42 8.57 7.64
N CYS A 18 -0.35 7.76 7.58
CA CYS A 18 -0.41 6.34 7.29
C CYS A 18 -1.17 5.57 8.39
N LYS A 19 -0.91 5.89 9.67
CA LYS A 19 -1.67 5.30 10.80
C LYS A 19 -3.16 5.63 10.71
N ASN A 20 -3.50 6.85 10.30
CA ASN A 20 -4.89 7.25 10.11
C ASN A 20 -5.55 6.53 8.91
N LEU A 21 -4.79 6.22 7.86
CA LEU A 21 -5.27 5.49 6.68
C LEU A 21 -5.45 3.98 6.93
N ALA A 22 -4.60 3.38 7.77
CA ALA A 22 -4.58 1.94 8.05
C ALA A 22 -5.96 1.28 8.27
N PRO A 23 -6.86 1.78 9.15
CA PRO A 23 -8.16 1.14 9.35
C PRO A 23 -9.04 1.17 8.09
N THR A 24 -8.96 2.25 7.32
CA THR A 24 -9.68 2.40 6.05
C THR A 24 -9.11 1.47 4.99
N TRP A 25 -7.77 1.35 4.92
CA TRP A 25 -7.08 0.44 3.99
C TRP A 25 -7.43 -1.02 4.26
N GLU A 26 -7.49 -1.43 5.53
CA GLU A 26 -7.89 -2.79 5.92
C GLU A 26 -9.36 -3.07 5.60
N ARG A 27 -10.25 -2.08 5.75
CA ARG A 27 -11.65 -2.20 5.33
C ARG A 27 -11.77 -2.31 3.81
N PHE A 28 -11.01 -1.49 3.09
CA PHE A 28 -10.95 -1.54 1.63
C PHE A 28 -10.46 -2.92 1.14
N ALA A 29 -9.41 -3.48 1.74
CA ALA A 29 -8.90 -4.82 1.40
C ALA A 29 -9.94 -5.94 1.55
N ARG A 30 -10.93 -5.78 2.44
CA ARG A 30 -12.03 -6.75 2.59
C ARG A 30 -13.02 -6.67 1.43
N VAL A 31 -13.45 -5.46 1.06
CA VAL A 31 -14.43 -5.26 -0.03
C VAL A 31 -13.82 -5.43 -1.42
N ALA A 32 -12.51 -5.17 -1.57
CA ALA A 32 -11.79 -5.34 -2.84
C ALA A 32 -11.80 -6.78 -3.35
N LYS A 33 -11.92 -7.77 -2.44
CA LYS A 33 -12.03 -9.19 -2.79
C LYS A 33 -13.27 -9.48 -3.64
N ASP A 34 -14.37 -8.76 -3.41
CA ASP A 34 -15.63 -8.96 -4.12
C ASP A 34 -15.54 -8.56 -5.60
N VAL A 35 -14.59 -7.69 -5.94
CA VAL A 35 -14.29 -7.21 -7.30
C VAL A 35 -12.95 -7.71 -7.84
N GLN A 36 -12.40 -8.77 -7.23
CA GLN A 36 -11.16 -9.43 -7.64
C GLN A 36 -9.92 -8.52 -7.67
N VAL A 37 -9.89 -7.46 -6.85
CA VAL A 37 -8.73 -6.59 -6.67
C VAL A 37 -7.92 -7.03 -5.47
N GLN A 38 -6.62 -7.22 -5.65
CA GLN A 38 -5.70 -7.56 -4.57
C GLN A 38 -5.19 -6.29 -3.89
N VAL A 39 -5.04 -6.31 -2.57
CA VAL A 39 -4.66 -5.12 -1.79
C VAL A 39 -3.44 -5.44 -0.94
N ALA A 40 -2.39 -4.63 -1.06
CA ALA A 40 -1.14 -4.80 -0.36
C ALA A 40 -0.71 -3.52 0.37
N LYS A 41 0.21 -3.69 1.32
CA LYS A 41 0.93 -2.59 1.97
C LYS A 41 2.42 -2.92 2.00
N ILE A 42 3.25 -1.92 1.70
CA ILE A 42 4.71 -2.03 1.67
C ILE A 42 5.29 -1.03 2.66
N ASP A 43 6.06 -1.54 3.62
CA ASP A 43 6.80 -0.71 4.56
C ASP A 43 8.10 -0.22 3.90
N VAL A 44 8.18 1.08 3.65
CA VAL A 44 9.36 1.67 3.00
C VAL A 44 10.62 1.62 3.87
N THR A 45 10.48 1.40 5.19
CA THR A 45 11.61 1.27 6.11
C THR A 45 12.31 -0.08 6.00
N THR A 46 11.61 -1.11 5.52
CA THR A 46 12.15 -2.47 5.36
C THR A 46 12.32 -2.87 3.89
N SER A 47 11.76 -2.09 2.95
CA SER A 47 11.73 -2.41 1.52
C SER A 47 12.33 -1.31 0.61
N PRO A 48 13.58 -0.88 0.82
CA PRO A 48 14.18 0.27 0.11
C PRO A 48 14.28 0.06 -1.42
N SER A 49 14.50 -1.17 -1.88
CA SER A 49 14.57 -1.51 -3.30
C SER A 49 13.23 -1.33 -4.02
N LEU A 50 12.13 -1.69 -3.37
CA LEU A 50 10.77 -1.48 -3.90
C LEU A 50 10.42 0.01 -3.87
N SER A 51 10.71 0.72 -2.78
CA SER A 51 10.48 2.16 -2.70
C SER A 51 11.22 2.94 -3.80
N GLY A 52 12.47 2.57 -4.08
CA GLY A 52 13.25 3.16 -5.18
C GLY A 52 12.67 2.84 -6.56
N ARG A 53 12.26 1.59 -6.80
CA ARG A 53 11.65 1.19 -8.09
C ARG A 53 10.35 1.93 -8.40
N PHE A 54 9.58 2.27 -7.37
CA PHE A 54 8.33 3.01 -7.49
C PHE A 54 8.48 4.52 -7.26
N PHE A 55 9.72 5.03 -7.11
CA PHE A 55 9.99 6.47 -6.88
C PHE A 55 9.14 7.09 -5.76
N VAL A 56 8.97 6.37 -4.65
CA VAL A 56 8.15 6.84 -3.52
C VAL A 56 8.86 7.98 -2.80
N THR A 57 8.36 9.21 -2.97
CA THR A 57 8.93 10.43 -2.34
C THR A 57 8.09 10.98 -1.18
N ALA A 58 6.85 10.53 -1.04
CA ALA A 58 5.91 10.98 -0.02
C ALA A 58 5.12 9.80 0.57
N LEU A 59 4.58 9.97 1.77
CA LEU A 59 3.81 8.94 2.46
C LEU A 59 2.49 9.49 3.02
N PRO A 60 1.41 8.69 3.01
CA PRO A 60 1.29 7.44 2.25
C PRO A 60 1.27 7.72 0.74
N THR A 61 1.72 6.75 -0.08
CA THR A 61 1.56 6.77 -1.54
C THR A 61 0.81 5.52 -1.98
N ILE A 62 -0.20 5.67 -2.84
CA ILE A 62 -1.02 4.56 -3.34
C ILE A 62 -0.74 4.35 -4.83
N TYR A 63 -0.49 3.10 -5.22
CA TYR A 63 -0.37 2.66 -6.61
C TYR A 63 -1.50 1.69 -6.96
N HIS A 64 -1.93 1.70 -8.22
CA HIS A 64 -2.84 0.73 -8.83
C HIS A 64 -2.25 0.21 -10.15
#